data_AF-V4ZR66-F1
#
_entry.id   AF-V4ZR66-F1
#
_cell.length_a   1.000
_cell.length_b   1.000
_cell.length_c   1.000
_cell.angle_alpha   90.00
_cell.angle_beta   90.00
_cell.angle_gamma   90.00
#
_symmetry.space_group_name_H-M   'P 1'
#
loop_
_entity.id
_entity.type
_entity.pdbx_description
1 polymer ?
#
loop_
_entity_poly.entity_id
_entity_poly.type
_entity_poly.pdbx_seq_one_letter_code
_entity_poly.pdbx_strand_id
1 'polypeptide(L)' 'APVVAVADDAGSRLHRAALRVADHETVVRPGASGEAGTARVRTEGATTWSAPASTPEELMARVRER' A
#
# COMPACT_ATOMS: atom_id res chain seq x y z
N ALA A 1 11.00 -8.37 0.17
CA ALA A 1 9.59 -8.19 -0.25
C ALA A 1 9.17 -6.71 -0.18
N PRO A 2 8.57 -6.16 -1.25
CA PRO A 2 7.90 -4.86 -1.20
C PRO A 2 6.71 -4.91 -0.24
N VAL A 3 6.41 -3.78 0.40
CA VAL A 3 5.34 -3.67 1.40
C VAL A 3 4.34 -2.60 0.97
N VAL A 4 3.05 -2.94 0.98
CA VAL A 4 1.95 -1.97 0.90
C VAL A 4 1.37 -1.81 2.30
N ALA A 5 1.65 -0.67 2.93
CA ALA A 5 1.12 -0.33 4.24
C ALA A 5 -0.19 0.46 4.08
N VAL A 6 -1.29 -0.10 4.55
CA VAL A 6 -2.62 0.54 4.53
C VAL A 6 -2.93 1.02 5.93
N ALA A 7 -3.25 2.30 6.08
CA ALA A 7 -3.51 2.89 7.39
C ALA A 7 -4.84 2.37 7.99
N ASP A 8 -5.82 2.14 7.13
CA ASP A 8 -7.10 1.55 7.54
C ASP A 8 -6.99 0.05 7.87
N ASP A 9 -7.99 -0.42 8.59
CA ASP A 9 -8.13 -1.82 8.97
C ASP A 9 -8.32 -2.78 7.79
N ALA A 10 -8.13 -4.06 8.09
CA ALA A 10 -8.35 -5.14 7.15
C ALA A 10 -9.80 -5.12 6.62
N GLY A 11 -9.94 -5.14 5.31
CA GLY A 11 -11.24 -5.17 4.62
C GLY A 11 -11.67 -3.81 4.08
N SER A 12 -10.96 -2.74 4.46
CA SER A 12 -11.13 -1.39 3.89
C SER A 12 -11.00 -1.39 2.36
N ARG A 13 -11.49 -0.32 1.72
CA ARG A 13 -11.43 -0.16 0.26
C ARG A 13 -9.99 -0.25 -0.24
N LEU A 14 -9.06 0.43 0.43
CA LEU A 14 -7.65 0.41 0.08
C LEU A 14 -6.98 -0.93 0.39
N HIS A 15 -7.36 -1.63 1.47
CA HIS A 15 -6.87 -2.99 1.72
C HIS A 15 -7.25 -3.94 0.59
N ARG A 16 -8.52 -3.93 0.18
CA ARG A 16 -8.99 -4.75 -0.95
C ARG A 16 -8.34 -4.35 -2.27
N ALA A 17 -8.06 -3.07 -2.47
CA ALA A 17 -7.31 -2.61 -3.64
C ALA A 17 -5.86 -3.12 -3.62
N ALA A 18 -5.17 -3.02 -2.48
CA ALA A 18 -3.83 -3.51 -2.28
C ALA A 18 -3.71 -5.01 -2.59
N LEU A 19 -4.65 -5.84 -2.09
CA LEU A 19 -4.67 -7.28 -2.37
C LEU A 19 -4.88 -7.64 -3.85
N ARG A 20 -5.52 -6.78 -4.65
CA ARG A 20 -5.70 -7.01 -6.10
C ARG A 20 -4.44 -6.72 -6.92
N VAL A 21 -3.61 -5.80 -6.45
CA VAL A 21 -2.41 -5.33 -7.16
C VAL A 21 -1.13 -5.95 -6.62
N ALA A 22 -1.18 -6.52 -5.42
CA ALA A 22 -0.10 -7.28 -4.81
C ALA A 22 0.22 -8.50 -5.69
N ASP A 23 1.52 -8.71 -5.90
CA ASP A 23 2.04 -9.94 -6.52
C ASP A 23 2.39 -10.98 -5.43
N HIS A 24 3.00 -12.08 -5.87
CA HIS A 24 3.42 -13.20 -5.04
C HIS A 24 4.49 -12.88 -3.99
N GLU A 25 5.13 -11.71 -4.07
CA GLU A 25 6.17 -11.27 -3.13
C GLU A 25 5.73 -10.06 -2.30
N THR A 26 4.61 -9.42 -2.65
CA THR A 26 4.15 -8.20 -2.00
C THR A 26 3.46 -8.50 -0.68
N VAL A 27 3.96 -7.89 0.40
CA VAL A 27 3.33 -7.95 1.72
C VAL A 27 2.34 -6.81 1.86
N VAL A 28 1.07 -7.14 2.11
CA VAL A 28 0.04 -6.14 2.44
C VAL A 28 -0.14 -6.07 3.95
N ARG A 29 0.06 -4.90 4.54
CA ARG A 29 -0.07 -4.65 5.99
C ARG A 29 -1.20 -3.65 6.27
N PRO A 30 -2.41 -4.10 6.65
CA PRO A 30 -3.46 -3.23 7.17
C PRO A 30 -3.14 -2.71 8.59
N GLY A 31 -3.85 -1.68 9.04
CA GLY A 31 -3.66 -1.07 10.37
C GLY A 31 -2.28 -0.45 10.57
N ALA A 32 -1.64 0.00 9.50
CA ALA A 32 -0.34 0.64 9.56
C ALA A 32 -0.44 2.07 10.12
N SER A 33 0.64 2.58 10.73
CA SER A 33 0.70 3.99 11.13
C SER A 33 0.64 4.90 9.90
N GLY A 34 -0.25 5.89 9.93
CA GLY A 34 -0.48 6.83 8.84
C GLY A 34 -1.78 7.60 9.01
N GLU A 35 -2.10 8.43 8.02
CA GLU A 35 -3.39 9.11 7.95
C GLU A 35 -4.48 8.10 7.53
N ALA A 36 -5.62 8.11 8.23
CA ALA A 36 -6.75 7.25 7.89
C ALA A 36 -7.20 7.48 6.44
N GLY A 37 -7.63 6.41 5.76
CA GLY A 37 -8.00 6.47 4.36
C GLY A 37 -6.81 6.52 3.40
N THR A 38 -5.58 6.25 3.85
CA THR A 38 -4.39 6.25 2.97
C THR A 38 -3.63 4.92 2.96
N ALA A 39 -2.84 4.72 1.92
CA ALA A 39 -1.88 3.64 1.79
C ALA A 39 -0.54 4.16 1.24
N ARG A 40 0.56 3.52 1.62
CA ARG A 40 1.92 3.82 1.15
C ARG A 40 2.63 2.55 0.71
N VAL A 41 3.51 2.68 -0.28
CA VAL A 41 4.31 1.57 -0.83
C VAL A 41 5.76 1.75 -0.45
N ARG A 42 6.44 0.66 -0.11
CA ARG A 42 7.89 0.62 0.07
C ARG A 42 8.45 -0.53 -0.74
N THR A 43 9.37 -0.22 -1.64
CA THR A 43 10.11 -1.21 -2.44
C THR A 43 11.02 -2.05 -1.54
N GLU A 44 11.34 -3.26 -1.98
CA GLU A 44 12.36 -4.06 -1.33
C GLU A 44 13.71 -3.31 -1.25
N GLY A 45 14.36 -3.35 -0.09
CA GLY A 45 15.63 -2.67 0.14
C GLY A 45 15.55 -1.14 0.29
N ALA A 46 14.40 -0.52 0.04
CA ALA A 46 14.21 0.92 0.22
C ALA A 46 13.91 1.29 1.68
N THR A 47 14.53 2.36 2.16
CA THR A 47 14.24 2.95 3.49
C THR A 47 13.06 3.92 3.45
N THR A 48 12.74 4.46 2.28
CA THR A 48 11.72 5.51 2.09
C THR A 48 10.39 4.93 1.62
N TRP A 49 9.30 5.54 2.08
CA TRP A 49 7.93 5.24 1.62
C TRP A 49 7.54 6.16 0.47
N SER A 50 6.68 5.67 -0.43
CA SER A 50 6.00 6.51 -1.41
C SER A 50 5.19 7.60 -0.72
N ALA A 51 4.81 8.64 -1.48
CA ALA A 51 3.77 9.53 -1.01
C ALA A 51 2.44 8.75 -0.83
N PRO A 52 1.55 9.21 0.06
CA PRO A 52 0.29 8.53 0.32
C PRO A 52 -0.59 8.46 -0.92
N ALA A 53 -1.32 7.36 -1.02
CA ALA A 53 -2.42 7.15 -1.95
C ALA A 53 -3.72 7.06 -1.16
N SER A 54 -4.70 7.87 -1.52
CA SER A 54 -6.04 7.93 -0.92
C SER A 54 -7.08 7.17 -1.74
N THR A 55 -6.73 6.82 -2.99
CA THR A 55 -7.60 6.09 -3.92
C THR A 55 -6.95 4.82 -4.43
N PRO A 56 -7.73 3.81 -4.87
CA PRO A 56 -7.20 2.63 -5.55
C PRO A 56 -6.35 2.98 -6.78
N GLU A 57 -6.72 4.02 -7.52
CA GLU A 57 -6.04 4.48 -8.73
C GLU A 57 -4.66 5.06 -8.41
N GLU A 58 -4.57 5.91 -7.39
CA GLU A 58 -3.30 6.40 -6.87
C GLU A 58 -2.44 5.26 -6.33
N LEU A 59 -3.05 4.30 -5.62
CA LEU A 59 -2.33 3.15 -5.08
C LEU A 59 -1.74 2.29 -6.20
N MET A 60 -2.49 2.06 -7.28
CA MET A 60 -1.99 1.38 -8.47
C MET A 60 -0.79 2.12 -9.09
N ALA A 61 -0.83 3.46 -9.13
CA ALA A 61 0.30 4.25 -9.61
C ALA A 61 1.53 4.03 -8.71
N ARG A 62 1.39 4.13 -7.38
CA ARG A 62 2.52 3.91 -6.44
C ARG A 62 3.13 2.53 -6.55
N VAL A 63 2.31 1.51 -6.79
CA VAL A 63 2.77 0.12 -6.98
C VAL A 63 3.50 -0.06 -8.32
N ARG A 64 3.23 0.75 -9.34
CA ARG A 64 3.98 0.72 -10.62
C ARG A 64 5.29 1.49 -10.56
N GLU A 65 5.38 2.48 -9.67
CA GLU A 65 6.58 3.30 -9.46
C GLU A 65 7.60 2.65 -8.51
N ARG A 66 7.27 1.49 -7.93
CA ARG A 66 8.09 0.80 -6.93
C ARG A 66 9.38 0.22 -7.52
#